data_AF-A0A803MBN7-F1
#
_entry.id   AF-A0A803MBN7-F1
#
_cell.length_a   1.000
_cell.length_b   1.000
_cell.length_c   1.000
_cell.angle_alpha   90.00
_cell.angle_beta   90.00
_cell.angle_gamma   90.00
#
_symmetry.space_group_name_H-M   'P 1'
#
loop_
_entity.id
_entity.type
_entity.pdbx_description
1 polymer ?
#
loop_
_entity_poly.entity_id
_entity_poly.type
_entity_poly.pdbx_seq_one_letter_code
_entity_poly.pdbx_strand_id
1 'polypeptide(L)'
;MKINSDAAVFNNGKIGLGCVLRDEQGSVCLASCHSFDAVSDITMAEALAARFSLFVALDTGFSKVILEVDCLNLFYKLMNRTRVYNALGIILNDIFSLYCLFVSLDFSFVRRTGNKVAHVLANSSRDFEDVRVWSDVIPPMIFDVVAFDAS
;
A
#
# COMPACT_ATOMS: atom_id res chain seq x y z
N MET A 1 -8.46 3.52 11.65
CA MET A 1 -7.12 3.25 11.13
C MET A 1 -7.10 3.52 9.64
N LYS A 2 -6.07 4.20 9.14
CA LYS A 2 -5.84 4.44 7.71
C LYS A 2 -4.58 3.71 7.29
N ILE A 3 -4.59 3.07 6.12
CA ILE A 3 -3.40 2.46 5.53
C ILE A 3 -3.12 3.10 4.18
N ASN A 4 -1.96 3.73 4.07
CA ASN A 4 -1.45 4.32 2.85
C ASN A 4 -0.61 3.27 2.10
N SER A 5 -0.80 3.17 0.79
CA SER A 5 -0.03 2.26 -0.07
C SER A 5 0.61 3.02 -1.23
N ASP A 6 1.81 2.61 -1.62
CA ASP A 6 2.47 3.12 -2.84
C ASP A 6 3.37 2.05 -3.46
N ALA A 7 3.67 2.23 -4.75
CA ALA A 7 4.62 1.42 -5.47
C ALA A 7 5.80 2.25 -6.03
N ALA A 8 6.94 1.59 -6.18
CA ALA A 8 8.11 2.11 -6.88
C ALA A 8 8.47 1.15 -8.02
N VAL A 9 8.57 1.64 -9.25
CA VAL A 9 9.06 0.86 -10.39
C VAL A 9 10.53 1.22 -10.61
N PHE A 10 11.40 0.23 -10.51
CA PHE A 10 12.85 0.43 -10.60
C PHE A 10 13.39 0.09 -11.99
N ASN A 11 14.45 0.78 -12.41
CA ASN A 11 15.07 0.59 -13.73
C ASN A 11 15.71 -0.80 -13.94
N ASN A 12 15.94 -1.54 -12.85
CA ASN A 12 16.50 -2.90 -12.88
C ASN A 12 15.43 -3.99 -13.04
N GLY A 13 14.18 -3.63 -13.34
CA GLY A 13 13.09 -4.59 -13.54
C GLY A 13 12.49 -5.13 -12.24
N LYS A 14 12.68 -4.40 -11.13
CA LYS A 14 12.02 -4.68 -9.85
C LYS A 14 10.85 -3.74 -9.60
N ILE A 15 9.88 -4.21 -8.82
CA ILE A 15 8.83 -3.39 -8.22
C ILE A 15 9.05 -3.40 -6.72
N GLY A 16 9.02 -2.23 -6.10
CA GLY A 16 8.95 -2.02 -4.67
C GLY A 16 7.54 -1.69 -4.24
N LEU A 17 7.09 -2.28 -3.15
CA LEU A 17 5.81 -2.04 -2.50
C LEU A 17 6.06 -1.44 -1.12
N GLY A 18 5.28 -0.46 -0.73
CA GLY A 18 5.37 0.16 0.58
C GLY A 18 4.00 0.48 1.15
N CYS A 19 3.84 0.29 2.47
CA CYS A 19 2.63 0.69 3.17
C CYS A 19 2.88 1.17 4.59
N VAL A 20 2.06 2.10 5.04
CA VAL A 20 2.05 2.56 6.44
C VAL A 20 0.61 2.60 6.94
N LEU A 21 0.37 2.01 8.10
CA LEU A 21 -0.91 2.05 8.80
C LEU A 21 -0.79 2.99 10.00
N ARG A 22 -1.77 3.89 10.13
CA ARG A 22 -1.84 4.88 11.20
C ARG A 22 -3.16 4.85 11.93
N ASP A 23 -3.10 5.25 13.19
CA ASP A 23 -4.29 5.52 14.01
C ASP A 23 -4.93 6.87 13.69
N GLU A 24 -5.99 7.21 14.43
CA GLU A 24 -6.74 8.45 14.27
C GLU A 24 -5.95 9.68 14.74
N GLN A 25 -4.88 9.49 15.52
CA GLN A 25 -3.96 10.52 15.96
C GLN A 25 -2.79 10.71 14.98
N GLY A 26 -2.72 9.89 13.92
CA GLY A 26 -1.65 9.90 12.92
C GLY A 26 -0.40 9.12 13.35
N SER A 27 -0.44 8.42 14.48
CA SER A 27 0.67 7.60 14.96
C SER A 27 0.83 6.38 14.06
N VAL A 28 2.08 6.03 13.73
CA VAL A 28 2.38 4.82 12.95
C VAL A 28 2.20 3.59 13.81
N CYS A 29 1.25 2.73 13.44
CA CYS A 29 1.03 1.44 14.10
C CYS A 29 1.73 0.30 13.36
N LEU A 30 1.85 0.44 12.03
CA LEU A 30 2.51 -0.55 11.19
C LEU A 30 3.20 0.15 10.01
N ALA A 31 4.38 -0.32 9.64
CA ALA A 31 5.00 -0.02 8.36
C ALA A 31 5.47 -1.34 7.72
N SER A 32 5.40 -1.42 6.40
CA SER A 32 5.89 -2.59 5.69
C SER A 32 6.39 -2.24 4.29
N CYS A 33 7.36 -3.01 3.82
CA CYS A 33 7.82 -2.93 2.45
C CYS A 33 8.29 -4.29 1.92
N HIS A 34 8.27 -4.43 0.60
CA HIS A 34 8.73 -5.63 -0.10
C HIS A 34 9.15 -5.29 -1.53
N SER A 35 10.10 -6.02 -2.10
CA SER A 35 10.47 -5.88 -3.51
C SER A 35 10.62 -7.23 -4.18
N PHE A 36 10.32 -7.28 -5.48
CA PHE A 36 10.46 -8.49 -6.29
C PHE A 36 10.69 -8.14 -7.75
N ASP A 37 11.23 -9.09 -8.52
CA ASP A 37 11.44 -8.95 -9.96
C ASP A 37 10.10 -9.02 -10.70
N ALA A 38 9.75 -7.92 -11.36
CA ALA A 38 8.56 -7.81 -12.19
C ALA A 38 8.63 -6.53 -13.03
N VAL A 39 8.09 -6.60 -14.25
CA VAL A 39 7.86 -5.42 -15.08
C VAL A 39 6.36 -5.20 -15.16
N SER A 40 5.90 -4.02 -14.74
CA SER A 40 4.50 -3.66 -14.82
C SER A 40 4.32 -2.20 -15.17
N ASP A 41 3.15 -1.86 -15.68
CA ASP A 41 2.72 -0.47 -15.73
C ASP A 41 2.43 0.06 -14.31
N ILE A 42 2.29 1.39 -14.22
CA ILE A 42 2.06 2.11 -12.97
C ILE A 42 0.78 1.61 -12.28
N THR A 43 -0.32 1.41 -13.01
CA THR A 43 -1.60 1.01 -12.38
C THR A 43 -1.52 -0.40 -11.79
N MET A 44 -0.82 -1.31 -12.46
CA MET A 44 -0.54 -2.65 -11.93
C MET A 44 0.34 -2.59 -10.67
N ALA A 45 1.40 -1.78 -10.68
CA ALA A 45 2.30 -1.64 -9.53
C ALA A 45 1.53 -1.14 -8.29
N GLU A 46 0.70 -0.10 -8.48
CA GLU A 46 -0.14 0.45 -7.42
C GLU A 46 -1.17 -0.56 -6.90
N ALA A 47 -1.75 -1.37 -7.80
CA ALA A 47 -2.69 -2.43 -7.40
C ALA A 47 -1.99 -3.52 -6.58
N LEU A 48 -0.74 -3.86 -6.92
CA LEU A 48 0.07 -4.80 -6.15
C LEU A 48 0.39 -4.23 -4.76
N ALA A 49 0.70 -2.93 -4.66
CA ALA A 49 0.93 -2.26 -3.38
C ALA A 49 -0.33 -2.25 -2.51
N ALA A 50 -1.49 -1.92 -3.08
CA ALA A 50 -2.78 -1.98 -2.41
C ALA A 50 -3.07 -3.39 -1.87
N ARG A 51 -2.92 -4.43 -2.70
CA ARG A 51 -3.10 -5.84 -2.33
C ARG A 51 -2.17 -6.26 -1.20
N PHE A 52 -0.88 -5.92 -1.30
CA PHE A 52 0.12 -6.19 -0.27
C PHE A 52 -0.24 -5.52 1.06
N SER A 53 -0.64 -4.25 1.02
CA SER A 53 -1.03 -3.47 2.20
C SER A 53 -2.20 -4.11 2.93
N LEU A 54 -3.23 -4.56 2.20
CA LEU A 54 -4.39 -5.24 2.77
C LEU A 54 -4.02 -6.59 3.37
N PHE A 55 -3.16 -7.37 2.70
CA PHE A 55 -2.67 -8.63 3.24
C PHE A 55 -1.90 -8.41 4.55
N VAL A 56 -0.96 -7.47 4.56
CA VAL A 56 -0.17 -7.10 5.75
C VAL A 56 -1.08 -6.64 6.91
N ALA A 57 -2.10 -5.84 6.62
CA ALA A 57 -3.07 -5.41 7.63
C ALA A 57 -3.83 -6.59 8.26
N LEU A 58 -4.33 -7.53 7.45
CA LEU A 58 -5.02 -8.72 7.96
C LEU A 58 -4.09 -9.64 8.75
N ASP A 59 -2.89 -9.89 8.24
CA ASP A 59 -1.89 -10.77 8.87
C ASP A 59 -1.44 -10.25 10.25
N THR A 60 -1.50 -8.93 10.43
CA THR A 60 -1.17 -8.25 11.71
C THR A 60 -2.40 -7.93 12.57
N GLY A 61 -3.59 -8.40 12.17
CA GLY A 61 -4.82 -8.31 12.97
C GLY A 61 -5.65 -7.03 12.79
N PHE A 62 -5.28 -6.13 11.88
CA PHE A 62 -6.05 -4.93 11.56
C PHE A 62 -7.16 -5.26 10.55
N SER A 63 -8.40 -5.38 11.04
CA SER A 63 -9.57 -5.74 10.23
C SER A 63 -10.57 -4.60 10.01
N LYS A 64 -10.28 -3.39 10.52
CA LYS A 64 -11.07 -2.16 10.31
C LYS A 64 -10.17 -1.04 9.79
N VAL A 65 -10.09 -0.88 8.47
CA VAL A 65 -9.14 0.04 7.84
C VAL A 65 -9.76 0.82 6.68
N ILE A 66 -9.20 2.01 6.42
CA ILE A 66 -9.42 2.75 5.18
C ILE A 66 -8.13 2.62 4.37
N LEU A 67 -8.19 2.03 3.18
CA LEU A 67 -7.07 1.99 2.25
C LEU A 67 -7.02 3.29 1.44
N GLU A 68 -5.95 4.05 1.62
CA GLU A 68 -5.66 5.28 0.89
C GLU A 68 -4.65 5.00 -0.23
N VAL A 69 -5.08 5.27 -1.47
CA VAL A 69 -4.27 5.16 -2.69
C VAL A 69 -4.11 6.53 -3.33
N ASP A 70 -2.99 6.80 -3.99
CA ASP A 70 -2.75 8.06 -4.71
C ASP A 70 -2.80 7.93 -6.24
N CYS A 71 -3.21 6.76 -6.72
CA CYS A 71 -3.47 6.49 -8.13
C CYS A 71 -4.97 6.57 -8.43
N LEU A 72 -5.40 7.67 -9.07
CA LEU A 72 -6.81 7.89 -9.43
C LEU A 72 -7.40 6.75 -10.28
N ASN A 73 -6.63 6.20 -11.22
CA ASN A 73 -7.09 5.10 -12.07
C ASN A 73 -7.39 3.85 -11.24
N LEU A 74 -6.53 3.52 -10.27
CA LEU A 74 -6.77 2.42 -9.34
C LEU A 74 -7.98 2.72 -8.46
N PHE A 75 -8.04 3.92 -7.85
CA PHE A 75 -9.15 4.34 -7.00
C PHE A 75 -10.51 4.15 -7.68
N TYR A 76 -10.67 4.65 -8.92
CA TYR A 76 -11.93 4.49 -9.65
C TYR A 76 -12.25 3.03 -9.97
N LYS A 77 -11.25 2.17 -10.22
CA LYS A 77 -11.48 0.73 -10.45
C LYS A 77 -11.97 0.04 -9.19
N LEU A 78 -11.42 0.39 -8.03
CA LEU A 78 -11.83 -0.12 -6.72
C LEU A 78 -13.26 0.33 -6.38
N MET A 79 -13.54 1.63 -6.46
CA MET A 79 -14.85 2.21 -6.13
C MET A 79 -15.98 1.64 -7.01
N ASN A 80 -15.74 1.51 -8.31
CA ASN A 80 -16.75 1.01 -9.25
C ASN A 80 -16.80 -0.50 -9.36
N ARG A 81 -15.96 -1.24 -8.60
CA ARG A 81 -15.78 -2.70 -8.73
C ARG A 81 -15.60 -3.12 -10.19
N THR A 82 -14.73 -2.39 -10.89
CA THR A 82 -14.59 -2.51 -12.34
C THR A 82 -14.10 -3.91 -12.72
N ARG A 83 -14.83 -4.59 -13.60
CA ARG A 83 -14.40 -5.89 -14.14
C ARG A 83 -13.39 -5.67 -15.27
N VAL A 84 -12.19 -6.22 -15.10
CA VAL A 84 -11.10 -6.14 -16.07
C VAL A 84 -10.69 -7.55 -16.47
N TYR A 85 -10.48 -7.80 -17.77
CA TYR A 85 -10.18 -9.12 -18.33
C TYR A 85 -8.70 -9.23 -18.75
N ASN A 86 -7.79 -8.87 -17.85
CA ASN A 86 -6.34 -8.99 -18.03
C ASN A 86 -5.65 -9.24 -16.68
N ALA A 87 -4.32 -9.24 -16.64
CA ALA A 87 -3.56 -9.46 -15.42
C ALA A 87 -3.95 -8.51 -14.26
N LEU A 88 -4.27 -7.24 -14.54
CA LEU A 88 -4.74 -6.30 -13.52
C LEU A 88 -6.07 -6.75 -12.90
N GLY A 89 -6.95 -7.34 -13.70
CA GLY A 89 -8.21 -7.91 -13.21
C GLY A 89 -8.02 -9.02 -12.18
N ILE A 90 -6.94 -9.81 -12.30
CA ILE A 90 -6.59 -10.84 -11.31
C ILE A 90 -6.27 -10.17 -9.97
N ILE A 91 -5.41 -9.15 -9.98
CA ILE A 91 -5.03 -8.41 -8.77
C ILE A 91 -6.22 -7.67 -8.15
N LEU A 92 -7.12 -7.09 -8.96
CA LEU A 92 -8.35 -6.49 -8.46
C LEU A 92 -9.26 -7.53 -7.79
N ASN A 93 -9.38 -8.73 -8.36
CA ASN A 93 -10.16 -9.82 -7.74
C ASN A 93 -9.54 -10.27 -6.41
N ASP A 94 -8.21 -10.34 -6.31
CA ASP A 94 -7.52 -10.59 -5.04
C ASP A 94 -7.86 -9.51 -4.00
N ILE A 95 -7.80 -8.22 -4.37
CA ILE A 95 -8.18 -7.11 -3.49
C ILE A 95 -9.64 -7.24 -3.03
N PHE A 96 -10.57 -7.58 -3.92
CA PHE A 96 -11.98 -7.79 -3.54
C PHE A 96 -12.19 -9.05 -2.70
N SER A 97 -11.36 -10.08 -2.86
CA SER A 97 -11.38 -11.26 -2.01
C SER A 97 -10.89 -10.92 -0.60
N LEU A 98 -9.79 -10.15 -0.50
CA LEU A 98 -9.30 -9.60 0.77
C LEU A 98 -10.35 -8.70 1.42
N TYR A 99 -11.03 -7.85 0.65
CA TYR A 99 -12.09 -6.96 1.13
C TYR A 99 -13.15 -7.72 1.94
N CYS A 100 -13.55 -8.92 1.50
CA CYS A 100 -14.54 -9.75 2.18
C CYS A 100 -14.06 -10.31 3.53
N LEU A 101 -12.75 -10.27 3.81
CA LEU A 101 -12.17 -10.75 5.08
C LEU A 101 -12.06 -9.65 6.14
N PHE A 102 -12.20 -8.38 5.75
CA PHE A 102 -12.21 -7.26 6.70
C PHE A 102 -13.57 -7.15 7.39
N VAL A 103 -13.56 -6.72 8.66
CA VAL A 103 -14.77 -6.29 9.38
C VAL A 103 -15.30 -5.00 8.77
N SER A 104 -14.40 -4.10 8.37
CA SER A 104 -14.71 -2.87 7.65
C SER A 104 -13.50 -2.49 6.80
N LEU A 105 -13.72 -2.34 5.50
CA LEU A 105 -12.73 -1.83 4.57
C LEU A 105 -13.39 -0.79 3.67
N ASP A 106 -12.82 0.42 3.65
CA ASP A 106 -13.19 1.48 2.72
C ASP A 106 -11.98 1.88 1.86
N PHE A 107 -12.27 2.48 0.71
CA PHE A 107 -11.25 3.02 -0.19
C PHE A 107 -11.32 4.54 -0.21
N SER A 108 -10.17 5.19 -0.15
CA SER A 108 -10.05 6.65 -0.24
C SER A 108 -8.91 7.03 -1.18
N PHE A 109 -9.04 8.20 -1.79
CA PHE A 109 -7.99 8.79 -2.60
C PHE A 109 -7.24 9.85 -1.80
N VAL A 110 -5.91 9.80 -1.82
CA VAL A 110 -5.03 10.81 -1.23
C VAL A 110 -4.14 11.44 -2.30
N ARG A 111 -3.77 12.70 -2.12
CA ARG A 111 -2.77 13.33 -3.00
C ARG A 111 -1.40 12.76 -2.69
N ARG A 112 -0.51 12.71 -3.69
CA ARG A 112 0.90 12.27 -3.53
C ARG A 112 1.63 12.90 -2.34
N THR A 113 1.28 14.15 -1.99
CA THR A 113 1.87 14.88 -0.86
C THR A 113 1.53 14.29 0.51
N GLY A 114 0.41 13.59 0.62
CA GLY A 114 -0.04 12.86 1.82
C GLY A 114 0.13 11.34 1.69
N ASN A 115 0.99 10.89 0.76
CA ASN A 115 1.36 9.48 0.59
C ASN A 115 2.89 9.29 0.63
N LYS A 116 3.63 10.25 1.21
CA LYS A 116 5.09 10.29 1.14
C LYS A 116 5.74 9.15 1.90
N VAL A 117 5.17 8.74 3.03
CA VAL A 117 5.74 7.65 3.82
C VAL A 117 5.65 6.32 3.07
N ALA A 118 4.49 6.01 2.49
CA ALA A 118 4.34 4.81 1.66
C ALA A 118 5.32 4.84 0.47
N HIS A 119 5.51 6.02 -0.15
CA HIS A 119 6.49 6.20 -1.22
C HIS A 119 7.93 5.93 -0.80
N VAL A 120 8.35 6.43 0.36
CA VAL A 120 9.70 6.19 0.89
C VAL A 120 9.88 4.71 1.22
N LEU A 121 8.87 4.05 1.79
CA LEU A 121 8.90 2.60 2.06
C LEU A 121 9.03 1.79 0.77
N ALA A 122 8.23 2.12 -0.25
CA ALA A 122 8.29 1.46 -1.55
C ALA A 122 9.67 1.62 -2.19
N ASN A 123 10.27 2.80 -2.10
CA ASN A 123 11.62 3.04 -2.60
C ASN A 123 12.71 2.33 -1.81
N SER A 124 12.57 2.23 -0.49
CA SER A 124 13.55 1.60 0.41
C SER A 124 13.48 0.06 0.35
N SER A 125 12.40 -0.49 -0.20
CA SER A 125 12.21 -1.95 -0.34
C SER A 125 13.33 -2.65 -1.11
N ARG A 126 14.05 -1.92 -1.99
CA ARG A 126 15.18 -2.44 -2.78
C ARG A 126 16.38 -2.86 -1.93
N ASP A 127 16.45 -2.34 -0.69
CA ASP A 127 17.55 -2.58 0.23
C ASP A 127 17.33 -3.87 1.06
N PHE A 128 16.23 -4.58 0.81
CA PHE A 128 15.84 -5.80 1.52
C PHE A 128 15.53 -6.93 0.54
N GLU A 129 15.97 -8.14 0.88
CA GLU A 129 15.66 -9.35 0.09
C GLU A 129 14.24 -9.87 0.36
N ASP A 130 13.80 -9.81 1.63
CA ASP A 130 12.49 -10.30 2.07
C ASP A 130 11.54 -9.18 2.48
N VAL A 131 10.26 -9.53 2.71
CA VAL A 131 9.27 -8.64 3.31
C VAL A 131 9.78 -8.12 4.65
N ARG A 132 9.68 -6.81 4.87
CA ARG A 132 9.99 -6.17 6.15
C ARG A 132 8.72 -5.61 6.76
N VAL A 133 8.46 -5.98 8.01
CA VAL A 133 7.33 -5.47 8.80
C VAL A 133 7.87 -4.84 10.08
N TRP A 134 7.39 -3.64 10.38
CA TRP A 134 7.66 -2.92 11.62
C TRP A 134 6.32 -2.65 12.32
N SER A 135 6.06 -3.34 13.43
CA SER A 135 4.88 -3.12 14.29
C SER A 135 5.27 -2.25 15.47
N ASP A 136 4.50 -1.19 15.73
CA ASP A 136 4.68 -0.26 16.84
C ASP A 136 6.09 0.37 16.92
N VAL A 137 6.83 0.35 15.81
CA VAL A 137 8.17 0.89 15.67
C VAL A 137 8.24 1.64 14.35
N ILE A 138 8.73 2.87 14.39
CA ILE A 138 8.95 3.68 13.19
C ILE A 138 10.33 3.33 12.63
N PRO A 139 10.43 2.82 11.40
CA PRO A 139 11.72 2.46 10.84
C PRO A 139 12.50 3.71 10.39
N PRO A 140 13.86 3.67 10.43
CA PRO A 140 14.66 4.89 10.31
C PRO A 140 14.46 5.70 9.04
N MET A 141 14.18 5.03 7.91
CA MET A 141 14.01 5.69 6.62
C MET A 141 12.77 6.59 6.56
N ILE A 142 11.80 6.46 7.47
CA ILE A 142 10.58 7.28 7.46
C ILE A 142 10.51 8.32 8.56
N PHE A 143 11.48 8.40 9.49
CA PHE A 143 11.41 9.33 10.63
C PHE A 143 11.12 10.78 10.21
N ASP A 144 11.83 11.26 9.18
CA ASP A 144 11.72 12.65 8.75
C ASP A 144 10.45 12.94 7.95
N VAL A 145 9.78 11.93 7.42
CA VAL A 145 8.58 12.11 6.58
C VAL A 145 7.28 11.84 7.32
N VAL A 146 7.31 11.06 8.42
CA VAL A 146 6.13 10.70 9.21
C VAL A 146 5.38 11.93 9.71
N ALA A 147 6.08 13.00 10.11
CA ALA A 147 5.48 14.24 10.63
C ALA A 147 4.83 15.13 9.56
N PHE A 148 5.25 15.01 8.29
CA PHE A 148 4.75 15.84 7.18
C PHE A 148 3.64 15.18 6.37
N ASP A 149 3.40 13.90 6.62
CA ASP A 149 2.45 13.05 5.90
C ASP A 149 1.13 12.88 6.69
N ALA A 150 0.92 13.71 7.71
CA ALA A 150 -0.30 13.75 8.52
C ALA A 150 -1.30 14.73 7.89
N SER A 151 -2.30 14.21 7.17
CA SER A 151 -3.48 14.96 6.69
C SER A 151 -4.67 14.02 6.50
#